data_AF-C8W3C0-F1
#
_entry.id   AF-C8W3C0-F1
#
_cell.length_a   1.000
_cell.length_b   1.000
_cell.length_c   1.000
_cell.angle_alpha   90.00
_cell.angle_beta   90.00
_cell.angle_gamma   90.00
#
_symmetry.space_group_name_H-M   'P 1'
#
loop_
_entity.id
_entity.type
_entity.pdbx_description
1 polymer ?
#
loop_
_entity_poly.entity_id
_entity_poly.type
_entity_poly.pdbx_seq_one_letter_code
_entity_poly.pdbx_strand_id
1 'polypeptide(L)' 'MRNSNEVNNVAVSYNKLWKLLIDKKMKKKELQSAAGISASLVTKLGRDEPVTMTVLMKICNALKCDISDVMEIIPDEPKD' A
#
# COMPACT_ATOMS: atom_id res chain seq x y z
N MET A 1 -33.52 4.36 14.17
CA MET A 1 -32.60 5.50 14.32
C MET A 1 -31.19 4.93 14.29
N ARG A 2 -30.42 5.14 13.21
CA ARG A 2 -28.98 4.83 13.19
C ARG A 2 -28.26 6.05 13.76
N ASN A 3 -27.47 5.86 14.81
CA ASN A 3 -26.65 6.93 15.36
C ASN A 3 -25.63 7.38 14.32
N SER A 4 -25.68 8.66 13.98
CA SER A 4 -24.65 9.35 13.22
C SER A 4 -23.43 9.50 14.11
N ASN A 5 -22.33 8.76 13.85
CA ASN A 5 -20.92 9.00 14.26
C ASN A 5 -20.09 7.73 14.57
N GLU A 6 -20.48 6.53 14.10
CA GLU A 6 -19.56 5.40 14.15
C GLU A 6 -18.57 5.50 12.98
N VAL A 7 -17.39 6.07 13.25
CA VAL A 7 -16.25 5.97 12.33
C VAL A 7 -15.72 4.55 12.48
N ASN A 8 -16.07 3.67 11.55
CA ASN A 8 -15.45 2.35 11.47
C ASN A 8 -13.93 2.53 11.40
N ASN A 9 -13.17 1.83 12.26
CA ASN A 9 -11.72 1.80 12.11
C ASN A 9 -11.37 1.22 10.74
N VAL A 10 -10.41 1.84 10.06
CA VAL A 10 -9.97 1.43 8.74
C VAL A 10 -8.46 1.20 8.73
N ALA A 11 -8.04 0.23 7.94
CA ALA A 11 -6.64 -0.10 7.70
C ALA A 11 -6.30 0.10 6.22
N VAL A 12 -5.00 0.27 5.93
CA VAL A 12 -4.50 0.22 4.56
C VAL A 12 -4.21 -1.23 4.19
N SER A 13 -4.45 -1.62 2.94
CA SER A 13 -3.92 -2.85 2.37
C SER A 13 -3.07 -2.56 1.13
N TYR A 14 -1.87 -3.15 1.08
CA TYR A 14 -0.99 -3.11 -0.09
C TYR A 14 -1.06 -4.39 -0.94
N ASN A 15 -2.09 -5.21 -0.77
CA ASN A 15 -2.26 -6.44 -1.56
C ASN A 15 -2.31 -6.18 -3.07
N LYS A 16 -2.88 -5.05 -3.49
CA LYS A 16 -2.90 -4.64 -4.91
C LYS A 16 -1.49 -4.40 -5.44
N LEU A 17 -0.65 -3.69 -4.69
CA LEU A 17 0.77 -3.51 -5.02
C LEU A 17 1.47 -4.86 -5.23
N TRP A 18 1.25 -5.84 -4.35
CA TRP A 18 1.91 -7.15 -4.46
C TRP A 18 1.46 -7.94 -5.69
N LYS A 19 0.16 -7.91 -6.02
CA LYS A 19 -0.36 -8.49 -7.26
C LYS A 19 0.25 -7.80 -8.48
N LEU A 20 0.30 -6.47 -8.49
CA LEU A 20 0.89 -5.67 -9.56
C LEU A 20 2.38 -6.00 -9.79
N LEU A 21 3.14 -6.23 -8.72
CA LEU A 21 4.54 -6.66 -8.83
C LEU A 21 4.67 -8.04 -9.46
N ILE A 22 3.79 -8.98 -9.12
CA ILE A 22 3.76 -10.33 -9.72
C ILE A 22 3.47 -10.22 -11.22
N ASP A 23 2.48 -9.43 -11.62
CA ASP A 23 2.11 -9.22 -13.02
C ASP A 23 3.26 -8.60 -13.82
N LYS A 24 4.03 -7.70 -13.20
CA LYS A 24 5.22 -7.07 -13.78
C LYS A 24 6.50 -7.93 -13.67
N LYS A 25 6.43 -9.13 -13.09
CA LYS A 25 7.60 -9.99 -12.78
C LYS A 25 8.69 -9.26 -11.99
N MET A 26 8.30 -8.37 -11.08
CA MET A 26 9.19 -7.51 -10.30
C MET A 26 9.25 -7.97 -8.84
N LYS A 27 10.44 -8.00 -8.26
CA LYS A 27 10.67 -8.31 -6.83
C LYS A 27 10.59 -7.05 -5.98
N LYS A 28 10.30 -7.19 -4.68
CA LYS A 28 10.27 -6.07 -3.73
C LYS A 28 11.56 -5.25 -3.70
N LYS A 29 12.73 -5.89 -3.86
CA LYS A 29 14.03 -5.20 -3.94
C LYS A 29 14.15 -4.34 -5.20
N GLU A 30 13.57 -4.78 -6.32
CA GLU A 30 13.57 -4.02 -7.57
C GLU A 30 12.62 -2.83 -7.47
N LEU A 31 11.45 -3.00 -6.84
CA LEU A 31 10.57 -1.89 -6.50
C LEU A 31 11.29 -0.86 -5.62
N GLN A 32 12.02 -1.31 -4.60
CA GLN A 32 12.79 -0.43 -3.73
C GLN A 32 13.73 0.49 -4.52
N SER A 33 14.53 -0.12 -5.40
CA SER A 33 15.48 0.60 -6.25
C SER A 33 14.78 1.51 -7.26
N ALA A 34 13.74 1.02 -7.95
CA ALA A 34 13.01 1.78 -8.97
C ALA A 34 12.25 2.99 -8.38
N ALA A 35 11.64 2.84 -7.21
CA ALA A 35 10.92 3.92 -6.53
C ALA A 35 11.82 4.83 -5.70
N GLY A 36 13.11 4.49 -5.52
CA GLY A 36 14.02 5.28 -4.70
C GLY A 36 13.52 5.42 -3.24
N ILE A 37 13.08 4.31 -2.66
CA ILE A 37 12.59 4.24 -1.27
C ILE A 37 13.53 3.38 -0.41
N SER A 38 13.52 3.62 0.90
CA SER A 38 14.35 2.85 1.83
C SER A 38 13.81 1.43 2.02
N ALA A 39 14.68 0.51 2.46
CA ALA A 39 14.26 -0.84 2.85
C ALA A 39 13.24 -0.81 4.00
N SER A 40 13.37 0.14 4.94
CA SER A 40 12.42 0.32 6.03
C SER A 40 11.00 0.63 5.54
N LEU A 41 10.86 1.42 4.47
CA LEU A 41 9.55 1.68 3.86
C LEU A 41 8.96 0.43 3.20
N VAL A 42 9.78 -0.38 2.52
CA VAL A 42 9.32 -1.66 1.96
C VAL A 42 8.82 -2.60 3.07
N THR A 43 9.49 -2.62 4.22
CA THR A 43 9.03 -3.40 5.37
C THR A 43 7.69 -2.89 5.91
N LYS A 44 7.48 -1.56 5.99
CA LYS A 44 6.19 -0.97 6.38
C LYS A 44 5.06 -1.39 5.44
N LEU A 45 5.29 -1.26 4.12
CA LEU A 45 4.33 -1.73 3.10
C LEU A 45 4.01 -3.22 3.31
N GLY A 46 5.01 -4.04 3.63
CA GLY A 46 4.83 -5.47 3.88
C GLY A 46 4.02 -5.81 5.14
N ARG A 47 3.86 -4.87 6.07
CA ARG A 47 3.06 -5.02 7.29
C ARG A 47 1.73 -4.26 7.23
N ASP A 48 1.37 -3.72 6.07
CA ASP A 48 0.18 -2.90 5.90
C ASP A 48 0.16 -1.68 6.85
N GLU A 49 1.34 -1.09 7.10
CA GLU A 49 1.45 0.15 7.86
C GLU A 49 1.31 1.38 6.95
N PRO A 50 0.63 2.44 7.41
CA PRO A 50 0.55 3.69 6.66
C PRO A 50 1.93 4.28 6.30
N VAL A 51 2.05 4.74 5.06
CA VAL A 51 3.19 5.52 4.57
C VAL A 51 2.71 6.90 4.08
N THR A 52 3.65 7.81 3.85
CA THR A 52 3.29 9.16 3.37
C THR A 52 2.85 9.14 1.90
N MET A 53 2.04 10.12 1.50
CA MET A 53 1.63 10.29 0.09
C MET A 53 2.83 10.40 -0.85
N THR A 54 3.92 11.03 -0.41
CA THR A 54 5.17 11.10 -1.18
C THR A 54 5.75 9.72 -1.52
N VAL A 55 5.64 8.75 -0.62
CA VAL A 55 6.07 7.37 -0.88
C VAL A 55 5.16 6.71 -1.92
N LEU A 56 3.84 6.90 -1.81
CA LEU A 56 2.88 6.38 -2.77
C LEU A 56 3.11 6.96 -4.17
N MET A 57 3.33 8.27 -4.30
CA MET A 57 3.64 8.92 -5.59
C MET A 57 4.90 8.35 -6.23
N LYS A 58 5.96 8.09 -5.44
CA LYS A 58 7.19 7.45 -5.94
C LYS A 58 6.93 6.05 -6.49
N ILE A 59 6.13 5.24 -5.78
CA ILE A 59 5.75 3.90 -6.22
C ILE A 59 4.91 3.96 -7.50
N CYS A 60 3.89 4.82 -7.54
CA CYS A 60 3.03 5.02 -8.71
C CYS A 60 3.84 5.42 -9.95
N ASN A 61 4.77 6.37 -9.79
CA ASN A 61 5.65 6.79 -10.88
C ASN A 61 6.57 5.65 -11.35
N ALA A 62 7.19 4.91 -10.43
CA ALA A 62 8.07 3.79 -10.77
C ALA A 62 7.35 2.65 -11.49
N LEU A 63 6.10 2.38 -11.13
CA LEU A 63 5.29 1.31 -11.70
C LEU A 63 4.42 1.76 -12.89
N LYS A 64 4.36 3.07 -13.14
CA LYS A 64 3.49 3.72 -14.14
C LYS A 64 2.02 3.32 -13.94
N CYS A 65 1.52 3.52 -12.72
CA CYS A 65 0.16 3.17 -12.31
C CYS A 65 -0.44 4.28 -11.44
N ASP A 66 -1.72 4.15 -11.09
CA ASP A 66 -2.38 5.07 -10.15
C ASP A 66 -2.37 4.48 -8.72
N ILE A 67 -2.72 5.29 -7.72
CA ILE A 67 -2.76 4.90 -6.32
C ILE A 67 -3.77 3.77 -6.05
N SER A 68 -4.85 3.70 -6.84
CA SER A 68 -5.88 2.67 -6.76
C SER A 68 -5.41 1.28 -7.18
N ASP A 69 -4.29 1.20 -7.92
CA ASP A 69 -3.58 -0.03 -8.27
C ASP A 69 -2.59 -0.48 -7.19
N VAL A 70 -2.24 0.43 -6.26
CA VAL A 70 -1.22 0.21 -5.24
C VAL A 70 -1.85 -0.17 -3.91
N MET A 71 -2.92 0.51 -3.51
CA MET A 71 -3.52 0.32 -2.20
C MET A 71 -5.04 0.40 -2.20
N GLU A 72 -5.62 -0.06 -1.11
CA GLU A 72 -7.03 0.13 -0.78
C GLU A 72 -7.20 0.36 0.72
N ILE A 73 -8.31 1.02 1.08
CA ILE A 73 -8.72 1.21 2.47
C ILE A 73 -9.74 0.12 2.77
N ILE A 74 -9.48 -0.68 3.80
CA ILE A 74 -10.32 -1.82 4.22
C ILE A 74 -10.79 -1.62 5.66
N PRO A 75 -11.88 -2.31 6.09
CA PRO A 75 -12.24 -2.37 7.51
C PRO A 75 -11.06 -2.90 8.34
N ASP A 76 -10.79 -2.27 9.49
CA ASP A 76 -9.77 -2.72 10.43
C ASP A 76 -10.36 -3.82 11.32
N GLU A 77 -10.41 -5.03 10.77
CA GLU A 77 -10.83 -6.23 11.49
C GLU A 77 -9.66 -6.81 12.30
N PRO A 78 -9.93 -7.39 13.49
CA PRO A 78 -8.90 -8.09 14.26
C PRO A 78 -8.22 -9.17 13.41
N LYS A 79 -6.89 -9.08 13.27
CA LYS A 79 -6.09 -10.15 12.66
C LYS A 79 -5.89 -11.25 13.71
N ASP A 80 -6.53 -12.40 13.51
CA ASP A 80 -6.35 -13.62 14.32
C ASP A 80 -4.88 -14.11 14.35
#